data_AF-A0A2T7T6I7-F1
#
_entry.id   AF-A0A2T7T6I7-F1
#
_cell.length_a   1.000
_cell.length_b   1.000
_cell.length_c   1.000
_cell.angle_alpha   90.00
_cell.angle_beta   90.00
_cell.angle_gamma   90.00
#
_symmetry.space_group_name_H-M   'P 1'
#
loop_
_entity.id
_entity.type
_entity.pdbx_description
1 polymer ?
#
loop_
_entity_poly.entity_id
_entity_poly.type
_entity_poly.pdbx_seq_one_letter_code
_entity_poly.pdbx_strand_id
1 'polypeptide(L)'
;MVSAPVRIADAATVRLLRRGDRVDVIAAAEGAPEARVVASGARVTEVPKAPETIGDGWDGGALIVLSVPRATATELAGAGATSRLAVTLC
;
A
#
# COMPACT_ATOMS: atom_id res chain seq x y z
N MET A 1 15.54 6.36 -6.68
CA MET A 1 14.18 5.80 -6.52
C MET A 1 14.25 4.29 -6.66
N VAL A 2 13.42 3.56 -5.93
CA VAL A 2 13.27 2.09 -6.03
C VAL A 2 11.79 1.73 -6.16
N SER A 3 11.50 0.55 -6.72
CA SER A 3 10.17 -0.02 -6.73
C SER A 3 9.92 -0.78 -5.42
N ALA A 4 8.88 -0.40 -4.69
CA ALA A 4 8.46 -1.06 -3.46
C ALA A 4 7.06 -1.67 -3.65
N PRO A 5 6.93 -3.00 -3.66
CA PRO A 5 5.63 -3.67 -3.55
C PRO A 5 5.03 -3.44 -2.16
N VAL A 6 3.79 -2.97 -2.09
CA VAL A 6 3.09 -2.64 -0.85
C VAL A 6 1.70 -3.26 -0.88
N ARG A 7 1.35 -4.02 0.16
CA ARG A 7 0.02 -4.60 0.32
C ARG A 7 -0.87 -3.67 1.12
N ILE A 8 -1.97 -3.23 0.53
CA ILE A 8 -2.96 -2.34 1.12
C ILE A 8 -4.12 -3.17 1.64
N ALA A 9 -4.52 -2.94 2.88
CA ALA A 9 -5.53 -3.74 3.58
C ALA A 9 -6.88 -3.75 2.84
N ASP A 10 -7.28 -2.64 2.25
CA ASP A 10 -8.51 -2.52 1.49
C ASP A 10 -8.27 -2.69 -0.03
N ALA A 11 -8.69 -3.83 -0.56
CA ALA A 11 -8.63 -4.12 -1.98
C ALA A 11 -9.58 -3.27 -2.83
N ALA A 12 -10.72 -2.83 -2.29
CA ALA A 12 -11.67 -1.98 -3.02
C ALA A 12 -11.06 -0.61 -3.31
N THR A 13 -10.37 -0.02 -2.32
CA THR A 13 -9.60 1.22 -2.52
C THR A 13 -8.55 1.06 -3.62
N VAL A 14 -7.80 -0.04 -3.65
CA VAL A 14 -6.78 -0.28 -4.70
C VAL A 14 -7.38 -0.36 -6.11
N ARG A 15 -8.62 -0.86 -6.25
CA ARG A 15 -9.29 -0.94 -7.58
C ARG A 15 -9.57 0.44 -8.19
N LEU A 16 -9.59 1.49 -7.37
CA LEU A 16 -9.74 2.88 -7.83
C LEU A 16 -8.42 3.42 -8.42
N LEU A 17 -7.29 2.90 -7.97
CA LEU A 17 -5.97 3.41 -8.36
C LEU A 17 -5.61 3.07 -9.81
N ARG A 18 -4.77 3.90 -10.39
CA ARG A 18 -4.14 3.74 -11.69
C ARG A 18 -2.64 4.00 -11.60
N ARG A 19 -1.90 3.40 -12.54
CA ARG A 19 -0.49 3.76 -12.73
C ARG A 19 -0.40 5.25 -13.03
N GLY A 20 0.42 5.97 -12.27
CA GLY A 20 0.57 7.42 -12.38
C GLY A 20 0.02 8.18 -11.18
N ASP A 21 -0.92 7.60 -10.44
CA ASP A 21 -1.52 8.22 -9.25
C ASP A 21 -0.46 8.53 -8.19
N ARG A 22 -0.73 9.55 -7.39
CA ARG A 22 0.02 9.87 -6.18
C ARG A 22 -0.79 9.50 -4.96
N VAL A 23 -0.14 8.84 -4.02
CA VAL A 23 -0.77 8.41 -2.79
C VAL A 23 0.10 8.71 -1.59
N ASP A 24 -0.55 9.02 -0.48
CA ASP A 24 0.05 8.87 0.84
C ASP A 24 -0.25 7.44 1.34
N VAL A 25 0.73 6.83 2.01
CA VAL A 25 0.59 5.51 2.63
C VAL A 25 0.52 5.70 4.14
N ILE A 26 -0.53 5.17 4.75
CA ILE A 26 -0.84 5.31 6.16
C ILE A 26 -0.74 3.94 6.81
N ALA A 27 0.00 3.84 7.91
CA ALA A 27 0.08 2.63 8.72
C ALA A 27 -0.80 2.78 9.97
N ALA A 28 -1.70 1.82 10.17
CA ALA A 28 -2.46 1.63 11.39
C ALA A 28 -1.99 0.33 12.06
N ALA A 29 -1.18 0.47 13.11
CA ALA A 29 -0.70 -0.66 13.90
C ALA A 29 -1.78 -1.08 14.92
N GLU A 30 -1.95 -2.39 15.11
CA GLU A 30 -2.87 -2.90 16.11
C GLU A 30 -2.36 -2.55 17.53
N GLY A 31 -3.22 -1.93 18.35
CA GLY A 31 -2.85 -1.46 19.68
C GLY A 31 -2.12 -0.11 19.74
N ALA A 32 -1.86 0.54 18.59
CA ALA A 32 -1.41 1.93 18.56
C ALA A 32 -2.61 2.89 18.50
N PRO A 33 -2.61 3.99 19.28
CA PRO A 33 -3.73 4.93 19.32
C PRO A 33 -3.88 5.76 18.04
N GLU A 34 -2.81 5.92 17.26
CA GLU A 34 -2.78 6.82 16.11
C GLU A 34 -2.20 6.16 14.87
N ALA A 35 -2.85 6.40 13.73
CA ALA A 35 -2.31 6.05 12.43
C ALA A 35 -1.26 7.10 12.00
N ARG A 36 -0.21 6.66 11.29
CA ARG A 36 0.86 7.55 10.83
C ARG A 36 1.13 7.43 9.34
N VAL A 37 1.52 8.53 8.71
CA VAL A 37 1.97 8.54 7.32
C VAL A 37 3.39 7.96 7.25
N VAL A 38 3.59 6.95 6.41
CA VAL A 38 4.88 6.26 6.19
C VAL A 38 5.51 6.70 4.87
N ALA A 39 4.69 7.05 3.89
CA ALA A 39 5.15 7.63 2.64
C ALA A 39 4.17 8.71 2.22
N SER A 40 4.67 9.84 1.74
CA SER A 40 3.83 10.91 1.20
C SER A 40 4.08 11.14 -0.29
N GLY A 41 3.00 11.37 -1.05
CA GLY A 41 3.03 11.69 -2.47
C GLY A 41 3.70 10.63 -3.36
N ALA A 42 3.74 9.37 -2.92
CA ALA A 42 4.41 8.28 -3.60
C ALA A 42 3.70 7.95 -4.92
N ARG A 43 4.47 7.78 -5.99
CA ARG A 43 3.89 7.50 -7.31
C ARG A 43 3.60 6.01 -7.46
N VAL A 44 2.37 5.67 -7.82
CA VAL A 44 1.98 4.31 -8.21
C VAL A 44 2.61 3.98 -9.56
N THR A 45 3.51 3.00 -9.59
CA THR A 45 4.13 2.50 -10.83
C THR A 45 3.39 1.30 -11.38
N GLU A 46 2.73 0.51 -10.56
CA GLU A 46 1.98 -0.66 -11.02
C GLU A 46 0.85 -0.97 -10.05
N VAL A 47 -0.27 -1.45 -10.61
CA VAL A 47 -1.38 -2.05 -9.85
C VAL A 47 -1.56 -3.47 -10.39
N PRO A 48 -0.88 -4.47 -9.79
CA PRO A 48 -0.99 -5.85 -10.22
C PRO A 48 -2.45 -6.34 -10.19
N LYS A 49 -2.89 -6.99 -11.27
CA LYS A 49 -4.19 -7.65 -11.28
C LYS A 49 -4.14 -8.87 -10.37
N ALA A 50 -5.09 -8.99 -9.44
CA ALA A 50 -5.23 -10.20 -8.64
C ALA A 50 -5.54 -11.39 -9.57
N PRO A 51 -4.93 -12.58 -9.36
CA PRO A 51 -5.27 -13.76 -10.14
C PRO A 51 -6.72 -14.17 -9.88
N GLU A 52 -7.45 -14.51 -10.94
CA GLU A 52 -8.90 -14.77 -10.93
C GLU A 52 -9.30 -16.05 -10.15
N THR A 53 -8.34 -16.81 -9.60
CA THR A 53 -8.57 -18.20 -9.12
C THR A 53 -8.35 -18.41 -7.62
N ILE A 54 -8.01 -17.38 -6.84
CA ILE A 54 -8.01 -17.54 -5.37
C ILE A 54 -9.38 -17.09 -4.87
N GLY A 55 -10.19 -18.07 -4.46
CA GLY A 55 -11.56 -17.90 -4.01
C GLY A 55 -11.74 -16.75 -3.02
N ASP A 56 -12.94 -16.19 -3.04
CA ASP A 56 -13.42 -15.03 -2.30
C ASP A 56 -13.05 -15.03 -0.82
N GLY A 57 -11.82 -14.61 -0.54
CA GLY A 57 -11.42 -14.07 0.74
C GLY A 57 -11.33 -12.57 0.59
N TRP A 58 -12.43 -11.85 0.84
CA TRP A 58 -12.44 -10.39 0.97
C TRP A 58 -11.47 -9.88 2.07
N ASP A 59 -10.81 -10.77 2.81
CA ASP A 59 -9.84 -10.48 3.86
C ASP A 59 -8.39 -10.25 3.36
N GLY A 60 -8.10 -10.54 2.09
CA GLY A 60 -6.76 -10.40 1.53
C GLY A 60 -6.58 -9.08 0.78
N GLY A 61 -6.09 -8.04 1.44
CA GLY A 61 -5.77 -6.74 0.83
C GLY A 61 -4.99 -6.83 -0.50
N ALA A 62 -4.99 -5.78 -1.32
CA ALA A 62 -4.42 -5.80 -2.67
C ALA A 62 -3.01 -5.22 -2.77
N LEU A 63 -2.24 -5.67 -3.76
CA LEU A 63 -0.86 -5.21 -3.99
C LEU A 63 -0.85 -3.97 -4.90
N ILE A 64 0.01 -3.01 -4.59
CA ILE A 64 0.44 -1.94 -5.49
C ILE A 64 1.96 -1.85 -5.49
N VAL A 65 2.54 -1.25 -6.52
CA VAL A 65 3.98 -0.96 -6.56
C VAL A 65 4.16 0.55 -6.59
N LEU A 66 4.99 1.04 -5.67
CA LEU A 66 5.30 2.46 -5.52
C LEU A 66 6.74 2.77 -5.94
N SER A 67 6.95 3.92 -6.56
CA SER A 67 8.27 4.51 -6.69
C SER A 67 8.56 5.37 -5.48
N VAL A 68 9.53 4.97 -4.65
CA VAL A 68 9.90 5.67 -3.42
C VAL A 68 11.43 5.77 -3.24
N PRO A 69 11.93 6.64 -2.33
CA PRO A 69 13.31 6.57 -1.85
C PRO A 69 13.63 5.22 -1.20
N ARG A 70 14.90 4.80 -1.22
CA ARG A 70 15.33 3.49 -0.68
C ARG A 70 15.05 3.35 0.82
N ALA A 71 15.18 4.44 1.59
CA ALA A 71 14.88 4.46 3.02
C ALA A 71 13.38 4.26 3.28
N THR A 72 12.52 5.00 2.58
CA THR A 72 11.05 4.86 2.63
C THR A 72 10.59 3.45 2.25
N ALA A 73 11.25 2.79 1.28
CA ALA A 73 10.94 1.40 0.96
C ALA A 73 11.20 0.44 2.14
N THR A 74 12.27 0.67 2.91
CA THR A 74 12.55 -0.11 4.12
C THR A 74 11.52 0.17 5.22
N GLU A 75 11.10 1.43 5.38
CA GLU A 75 10.05 1.81 6.33
C GLU A 75 8.69 1.19 5.96
N LEU A 76 8.32 1.22 4.68
CA LEU A 76 7.11 0.57 4.17
C LEU A 76 7.13 -0.94 4.40
N ALA A 77 8.28 -1.60 4.19
CA ALA A 77 8.43 -3.03 4.46
C ALA A 77 8.26 -3.34 5.96
N GLY A 78 8.87 -2.55 6.84
CA GLY A 78 8.71 -2.71 8.29
C GLY A 78 7.28 -2.43 8.77
N ALA A 79 6.65 -1.39 8.24
CA ALA A 79 5.26 -1.06 8.55
C ALA A 79 4.30 -2.16 8.06
N GLY A 80 4.45 -2.64 6.83
CA GLY A 80 3.62 -3.72 6.28
C GLY A 80 3.75 -5.06 7.01
N ALA A 81 4.87 -5.30 7.71
CA ALA A 81 5.06 -6.49 8.54
C ALA A 81 4.32 -6.44 9.90
N THR A 82 3.92 -5.25 10.35
CA THR A 82 3.42 -5.02 11.72
C THR A 82 2.10 -4.25 11.78
N SER A 83 1.67 -3.67 10.67
CA SER A 83 0.54 -2.73 10.59
C SER A 83 -0.32 -3.02 9.37
N ARG A 84 -1.60 -2.66 9.45
CA ARG A 84 -2.46 -2.56 8.27
C ARG A 84 -2.16 -1.27 7.54
N LEU A 85 -1.89 -1.36 6.24
CA LEU A 85 -1.60 -0.20 5.40
C LEU A 85 -2.86 0.25 4.66
N ALA A 86 -3.10 1.55 4.64
CA ALA A 86 -4.13 2.23 3.88
C ALA A 86 -3.48 3.28 2.96
N VAL A 87 -4.25 3.79 2.01
CA VAL A 87 -3.80 4.84 1.09
C VAL A 87 -4.85 5.93 0.93
N THR A 88 -4.39 7.15 0.67
CA THR A 88 -5.23 8.30 0.28
C THR A 88 -4.70 8.88 -1.03
N LEU A 89 -5.59 9.31 -1.93
CA LEU A 89 -5.21 9.97 -3.18
C LEU A 89 -4.89 11.44 -2.92
N CYS A 90 -3.86 11.97 -3.61
CA CYS A 90 -3.39 13.35 -3.52
C CYS A 90 -3.56 14.09 -4.85
#